data_AF-A0A953XYU1-F1
#
_entry.id   AF-A0A953XYU1-F1
#
_cell.length_a   1.000
_cell.length_b   1.000
_cell.length_c   1.000
_cell.angle_alpha   90.00
_cell.angle_beta   90.00
_cell.angle_gamma   90.00
#
_symmetry.space_group_name_H-M   'P 1'
#
loop_
_entity.id
_entity.type
_entity.pdbx_description
1 polymer ?
#
loop_
_entity_poly.entity_id
_entity_poly.type
_entity_poly.pdbx_seq_one_letter_code
_entity_poly.pdbx_strand_id
1 'polypeptide(L)'
;FDVVRSYSGDAPTALAWEDDTIYVGTAGGQLSYRDANGLWNDESGLPAHTTITSLVPLGGGRFYLGSANATGALLVLRTADSIIAPPAAPPASTPPASTPPASSGPTFIADIKPLLALNCNACHTNTGIVGTAMLYSAADDAGSHAAVTAQVNLADPAASNLLVKAAGGAGHGGGGPWPAGGAAATTVQQWITAGAPLQ
;
A
#
# COMPACT_ATOMS: atom_id res chain seq x y z
N PHE A 1 26.80 22.39 4.24
CA PHE A 1 26.22 21.08 4.53
C PHE A 1 26.04 21.00 6.02
N ASP A 2 24.84 20.67 6.47
CA ASP A 2 24.52 20.59 7.90
C ASP A 2 24.33 19.12 8.29
N VAL A 3 24.92 18.73 9.42
CA VAL A 3 24.76 17.37 9.96
C VAL A 3 23.38 17.28 10.61
N VAL A 4 22.49 16.46 10.03
CA VAL A 4 21.11 16.29 10.51
C VAL A 4 21.03 15.33 11.72
N ARG A 5 21.89 14.31 11.76
CA ARG A 5 22.07 13.37 12.87
C ARG A 5 23.45 12.68 12.78
N SER A 6 24.03 12.33 13.91
CA SER A 6 25.25 11.51 14.00
C SER A 6 24.91 10.14 14.57
N TYR A 7 25.53 9.10 14.02
CA TYR A 7 25.39 7.71 14.47
C TYR A 7 26.75 7.18 14.93
N SER A 8 26.82 6.65 16.14
CA SER A 8 28.05 6.06 16.70
C SER A 8 27.95 4.54 16.67
N GLY A 9 28.61 3.90 15.70
CA GLY A 9 28.72 2.44 15.64
C GLY A 9 27.66 1.72 14.80
N ASP A 10 26.63 2.44 14.33
CA ASP A 10 25.61 1.88 13.46
C ASP A 10 25.32 2.80 12.27
N ALA A 11 25.94 2.52 11.12
CA ALA A 11 25.92 3.42 9.98
C ALA A 11 24.54 3.41 9.28
N PRO A 12 24.04 4.57 8.82
CA PRO A 12 22.86 4.62 7.97
C PRO A 12 23.16 3.98 6.62
N THR A 13 22.30 3.06 6.20
CA THR A 13 22.45 2.24 4.98
C THR A 13 21.29 2.44 4.01
N ALA A 14 20.14 2.92 4.50
CA ALA A 14 18.99 3.23 3.67
C ALA A 14 18.29 4.50 4.17
N LEU A 15 17.73 5.27 3.24
CA LEU A 15 16.96 6.48 3.51
C LEU A 15 15.67 6.47 2.70
N ALA A 16 14.60 6.95 3.31
CA ALA A 16 13.34 7.24 2.64
C ALA A 16 12.80 8.59 3.11
N TRP A 17 12.14 9.31 2.21
CA TRP A 17 11.39 10.52 2.54
C TRP A 17 9.93 10.28 2.17
N GLU A 18 9.04 10.47 3.13
CA GLU A 18 7.61 10.25 2.96
C GLU A 18 6.84 11.12 3.95
N ASP A 19 5.81 11.82 3.50
CA ASP A 19 4.91 12.62 4.36
C ASP A 19 5.66 13.53 5.36
N ASP A 20 6.63 14.30 4.84
CA ASP A 20 7.53 15.18 5.60
C ASP A 20 8.35 14.49 6.71
N THR A 21 8.43 13.18 6.67
CA THR A 21 9.17 12.33 7.60
C THR A 21 10.37 11.71 6.90
N ILE A 22 11.55 11.88 7.49
CA ILE A 22 12.76 11.16 7.04
C ILE A 22 12.80 9.83 7.79
N TYR A 23 12.89 8.72 7.07
CA TYR A 23 13.18 7.40 7.62
C TYR A 23 14.62 7.02 7.33
N VAL A 24 15.28 6.40 8.31
CA VAL A 24 16.66 5.96 8.23
C VAL A 24 16.76 4.52 8.71
N GLY A 25 17.17 3.62 7.83
CA GLY A 25 17.54 2.26 8.17
C GLY A 25 19.05 2.15 8.37
N THR A 26 19.48 1.36 9.36
CA THR A 26 20.90 1.22 9.72
C THR A 26 21.46 -0.18 9.47
N ALA A 27 22.80 -0.26 9.50
CA ALA A 27 23.56 -1.48 9.35
C ALA A 27 23.26 -2.54 10.42
N GLY A 28 22.85 -2.12 11.62
CA GLY A 28 22.46 -2.93 12.77
C GLY A 28 20.97 -3.27 12.82
N GLY A 29 20.19 -2.89 11.80
CA GLY A 29 18.76 -3.19 11.73
C GLY A 29 17.89 -2.23 12.54
N GLN A 30 18.35 -1.02 12.84
CA GLN A 30 17.52 0.00 13.45
C GLN A 30 16.83 0.81 12.37
N LEU A 31 15.52 1.00 12.50
CA LEU A 31 14.77 1.97 11.74
C LEU A 31 14.43 3.14 12.66
N SER A 32 14.93 4.33 12.32
CA SER A 32 14.53 5.56 12.98
C SER A 32 13.78 6.46 12.01
N TYR A 33 12.95 7.36 12.53
CA TYR A 33 12.30 8.40 11.74
C TYR A 33 12.36 9.76 12.42
N ARG A 34 12.37 10.83 11.62
CA ARG A 34 12.30 12.20 12.10
C ARG A 34 10.89 12.73 11.87
N ASP A 35 10.15 12.95 12.95
CA ASP A 35 8.77 13.41 12.87
C ASP A 35 8.66 14.88 12.42
N ALA A 36 7.42 15.34 12.22
CA ALA A 36 7.11 16.70 11.78
C ALA A 36 7.58 17.79 12.78
N ASN A 37 7.81 17.46 14.05
CA ASN A 37 8.37 18.37 15.05
C ASN A 37 9.91 18.37 15.03
N GLY A 38 10.51 17.57 14.15
CA GLY A 38 11.94 17.43 13.99
C GLY A 38 12.60 16.52 15.03
N LEU A 39 11.81 15.79 15.83
CA LEU A 39 12.31 14.84 16.82
C LEU A 39 12.58 13.49 16.17
N TRP A 40 13.64 12.84 16.64
CA TRP A 40 14.01 11.50 16.19
C TRP A 40 13.38 10.44 17.08
N ASN A 41 12.69 9.50 16.44
CA ASN A 41 12.02 8.38 17.09
C ASN A 41 12.53 7.07 16.48
N ASP A 42 12.43 5.99 17.25
CA ASP A 42 12.79 4.64 16.80
C ASP A 42 11.52 3.83 16.56
N GLU A 43 11.45 3.16 15.40
CA GLU A 43 10.35 2.26 15.09
C GLU A 43 10.48 0.98 15.92
N SER A 44 9.42 0.64 16.64
CA SER A 44 9.35 -0.59 17.42
C SER A 44 8.57 -1.67 16.65
N GLY A 45 8.76 -2.94 17.00
CA GLY A 45 7.96 -4.03 16.42
C GLY A 45 8.42 -4.54 15.06
N LEU A 46 9.61 -4.13 14.59
CA LEU A 46 10.23 -4.79 13.45
C LEU A 46 10.58 -6.26 13.81
N PRO A 47 10.35 -7.22 12.90
CA PRO A 47 10.82 -8.61 13.08
C PRO A 47 12.32 -8.65 13.38
N ALA A 48 12.82 -9.70 14.02
CA ALA A 48 14.26 -9.80 14.27
C ALA A 48 15.07 -9.74 12.95
N HIS A 49 15.91 -8.73 12.82
CA HIS A 49 16.77 -8.49 11.67
C HIS A 49 18.09 -7.88 12.13
N THR A 50 19.13 -8.00 11.31
CA THR A 50 20.48 -7.56 11.65
C THR A 50 20.93 -6.36 10.83
N THR A 51 20.27 -6.08 9.71
CA THR A 51 20.62 -4.98 8.79
C THR A 51 19.40 -4.54 8.00
N ILE A 52 19.23 -3.24 7.78
CA ILE A 52 18.32 -2.69 6.77
C ILE A 52 19.15 -2.25 5.57
N THR A 53 18.77 -2.64 4.36
CA THR A 53 19.54 -2.35 3.13
C THR A 53 18.79 -1.49 2.13
N SER A 54 17.47 -1.44 2.23
CA SER A 54 16.65 -0.60 1.35
C SER A 54 15.37 -0.16 2.06
N LEU A 55 14.91 1.04 1.70
CA LEU A 55 13.61 1.59 2.05
C LEU A 55 12.95 2.09 0.76
N VAL A 56 11.76 1.59 0.45
CA VAL A 56 11.02 1.98 -0.75
C VAL A 56 9.66 2.52 -0.31
N PRO A 57 9.46 3.85 -0.33
CA PRO A 57 8.19 4.50 0.02
C PRO A 57 7.05 4.01 -0.87
N LEU A 58 5.88 3.86 -0.27
CA LEU A 58 4.63 3.44 -0.94
C LEU A 58 3.51 4.48 -0.80
N GLY A 59 3.68 5.50 0.04
CA GLY A 59 2.68 6.52 0.35
C GLY A 59 1.91 6.20 1.64
N GLY A 60 1.55 7.24 2.40
CA GLY A 60 0.75 7.12 3.62
C GLY A 60 1.52 6.47 4.77
N GLY A 61 2.79 6.80 4.93
CA GLY A 61 3.68 6.21 5.94
C GLY A 61 3.94 4.72 5.76
N ARG A 62 3.91 4.20 4.52
CA ARG A 62 4.13 2.78 4.22
C ARG A 62 5.37 2.63 3.37
N PHE A 63 6.16 1.60 3.64
CA PHE A 63 7.32 1.29 2.81
C PHE A 63 7.69 -0.18 2.85
N TYR A 64 8.33 -0.64 1.77
CA TYR A 64 9.08 -1.88 1.81
C TYR A 64 10.46 -1.63 2.42
N LEU A 65 10.85 -2.54 3.31
CA LEU A 65 12.14 -2.57 3.97
C LEU A 65 12.84 -3.86 3.54
N GLY A 66 13.95 -3.72 2.83
CA GLY A 66 14.87 -4.82 2.59
C GLY A 66 15.74 -5.01 3.82
N SER A 67 15.82 -6.24 4.32
CA SER A 67 16.67 -6.56 5.47
C SER A 67 17.38 -7.89 5.31
N ALA A 68 18.44 -8.07 6.09
CA ALA A 68 19.11 -9.35 6.26
C ALA A 68 19.05 -9.75 7.74
N ASN A 69 19.04 -11.05 8.00
CA ASN A 69 19.19 -11.65 9.31
C ASN A 69 20.13 -12.87 9.22
N ALA A 70 20.36 -13.55 10.35
CA ALA A 70 21.25 -14.72 10.41
C ALA A 70 20.83 -15.89 9.49
N THR A 71 19.56 -15.93 9.05
CA THR A 71 18.99 -17.01 8.22
C THR A 71 18.83 -16.63 6.75
N GLY A 72 19.02 -15.37 6.37
CA GLY A 72 18.87 -14.92 4.97
C GLY A 72 18.39 -13.48 4.85
N ALA A 73 17.75 -13.16 3.71
CA ALA A 73 17.18 -11.85 3.43
C ALA A 73 15.66 -11.86 3.60
N LEU A 74 15.11 -10.75 4.10
CA LEU A 74 13.68 -10.52 4.28
C LEU A 74 13.27 -9.23 3.55
N LEU A 75 12.11 -9.27 2.93
CA LEU A 75 11.40 -8.06 2.50
C LEU A 75 10.23 -7.86 3.46
N VAL A 76 10.25 -6.76 4.21
CA VAL A 76 9.25 -6.44 5.24
C VAL A 76 8.41 -5.28 4.73
N LEU A 77 7.09 -5.38 4.84
CA LEU A 77 6.20 -4.25 4.61
C LEU A 77 5.91 -3.56 5.95
N ARG A 78 6.22 -2.27 6.04
CA ARG A 78 5.80 -1.41 7.14
C ARG A 78 4.44 -0.80 6.83
N THR A 79 3.48 -0.97 7.73
CA THR A 79 2.14 -0.38 7.66
C THR A 79 2.03 0.83 8.58
N ALA A 80 1.19 1.80 8.20
CA ALA A 80 1.00 3.05 8.93
C ALA A 80 0.53 2.85 10.39
N ASP A 81 -0.16 1.74 10.67
CA ASP A 81 -0.76 1.44 11.97
C ASP A 81 0.26 1.11 13.10
N SER A 82 1.55 1.02 12.79
CA SER A 82 2.59 0.64 13.77
C SER A 82 3.16 1.80 14.59
N ILE A 83 2.78 3.06 14.30
CA ILE A 83 3.04 4.18 15.23
C ILE A 83 2.03 4.13 16.37
N ILE A 84 2.37 3.42 17.44
CA ILE A 84 1.64 3.53 18.71
C ILE A 84 1.79 4.97 19.22
N ALA A 85 0.80 5.82 18.93
CA ALA A 85 0.58 7.04 19.70
C ALA A 85 0.18 6.65 21.14
N PRO A 86 0.70 7.29 22.19
CA PRO A 86 0.32 7.00 23.58
C PRO A 86 -1.20 7.19 23.79
N PRO A 87 -1.83 6.43 24.71
CA PRO A 87 -3.25 6.57 24.97
C PRO A 87 -3.51 7.87 25.75
N ALA A 88 -4.20 8.83 25.13
CA ALA A 88 -4.79 9.94 25.86
C ALA A 88 -6.19 9.54 26.35
N ALA A 89 -6.34 9.40 27.67
CA ALA A 89 -7.62 9.25 28.36
C ALA A 89 -8.38 10.62 28.44
N PRO A 90 -9.71 10.62 28.66
CA PRO A 90 -10.63 11.62 28.11
C PRO A 90 -11.00 12.76 29.07
N PRO A 91 -11.71 13.78 28.59
CA PRO A 91 -12.85 14.31 29.33
C PRO A 91 -14.16 14.05 28.58
N ALA A 92 -15.15 13.62 29.36
CA ALA A 92 -16.52 13.37 28.95
C ALA A 92 -17.17 14.62 28.36
N SER A 93 -17.96 14.44 27.30
CA SER A 93 -19.10 15.30 26.97
C SER A 93 -20.12 14.51 26.16
N THR A 94 -21.37 14.70 26.56
CA THR A 94 -22.64 14.05 26.22
C THR A 94 -22.91 13.80 24.72
N PRO A 95 -23.70 12.77 24.35
CA PRO A 95 -23.96 12.41 22.95
C PRO A 95 -25.09 13.24 22.33
N PRO A 96 -25.05 13.44 21.00
CA PRO A 96 -26.27 13.34 20.21
C PRO A 96 -26.16 12.25 19.14
N ALA A 97 -27.24 11.45 19.11
CA ALA A 97 -27.87 10.74 18.00
C ALA A 97 -26.98 9.98 17.00
N SER A 98 -27.12 8.66 17.07
CA SER A 98 -26.68 7.66 16.11
C SER A 98 -27.21 7.93 14.70
N THR A 99 -26.31 8.29 13.78
CA THR A 99 -26.45 7.93 12.37
C THR A 99 -25.71 6.60 12.18
N PRO A 100 -26.32 5.55 11.62
CA PRO A 100 -25.61 4.31 11.30
C PRO A 100 -24.43 4.62 10.37
N PRO A 101 -23.21 4.12 10.60
CA PRO A 101 -22.13 4.31 9.64
C PRO A 101 -22.49 3.58 8.34
N ALA A 102 -22.38 4.31 7.23
CA ALA A 102 -22.40 3.75 5.88
C ALA A 102 -21.31 2.67 5.77
N SER A 103 -21.60 1.62 5.01
CA SER A 103 -20.76 0.42 4.86
C SER A 103 -19.31 0.77 4.53
N SER A 104 -18.38 0.49 5.46
CA SER A 104 -16.94 0.73 5.31
C SER A 104 -16.27 -0.39 4.51
N GLY A 105 -16.70 -0.60 3.26
CA GLY A 105 -16.02 -1.47 2.31
C GLY A 105 -15.07 -0.67 1.41
N PRO A 106 -14.08 -1.32 0.76
CA PRO A 106 -13.21 -0.64 -0.20
C PRO A 106 -14.02 -0.03 -1.36
N THR A 107 -13.53 1.07 -1.92
CA THR A 107 -14.15 1.80 -3.03
C THR A 107 -13.23 1.86 -4.23
N PHE A 108 -13.78 2.10 -5.42
CA PHE A 108 -12.97 2.15 -6.63
C PHE A 108 -11.93 3.28 -6.56
N ILE A 109 -12.34 4.49 -6.19
CA ILE A 109 -11.45 5.66 -6.23
C ILE A 109 -10.38 5.58 -5.13
N ALA A 110 -10.76 5.21 -3.91
CA ALA A 110 -9.82 5.22 -2.79
C ALA A 110 -8.88 4.01 -2.83
N ASP A 111 -9.37 2.83 -3.20
CA ASP A 111 -8.65 1.58 -2.95
C ASP A 111 -8.22 0.85 -4.24
N ILE A 112 -9.04 0.87 -5.30
CA ILE A 112 -8.80 0.06 -6.50
C ILE A 112 -7.98 0.81 -7.54
N LYS A 113 -8.33 2.09 -7.78
CA LYS A 113 -7.65 2.96 -8.74
C LYS A 113 -6.14 3.07 -8.45
N PRO A 114 -5.67 3.25 -7.20
CA PRO A 114 -4.23 3.26 -6.93
C PRO A 114 -3.53 1.93 -7.23
N LEU A 115 -4.18 0.80 -6.95
CA LEU A 115 -3.62 -0.53 -7.25
C LEU A 115 -3.44 -0.75 -8.76
N LEU A 116 -4.42 -0.31 -9.56
CA LEU A 116 -4.38 -0.34 -11.02
C LEU A 116 -3.33 0.62 -11.59
N ALA A 117 -3.19 1.81 -10.99
CA ALA A 117 -2.18 2.78 -11.39
C ALA A 117 -0.76 2.23 -11.24
N LEU A 118 -0.51 1.40 -10.22
CA LEU A 118 0.82 0.87 -9.94
C LEU A 118 1.27 -0.21 -10.93
N ASN A 119 0.34 -1.06 -11.39
CA ASN A 119 0.69 -2.31 -12.09
C ASN A 119 0.11 -2.43 -13.50
N CYS A 120 -0.92 -1.65 -13.84
CA CYS A 120 -1.72 -1.88 -15.04
C CYS A 120 -1.67 -0.71 -16.04
N ASN A 121 -1.39 0.52 -15.58
CA ASN A 121 -1.45 1.72 -16.42
C ASN A 121 -0.35 1.83 -17.50
N ALA A 122 0.70 1.01 -17.44
CA ALA A 122 1.72 1.00 -18.48
C ALA A 122 1.21 0.36 -19.78
N CYS A 123 0.23 -0.54 -19.66
CA CYS A 123 -0.31 -1.30 -20.79
C CYS A 123 -1.78 -0.97 -21.09
N HIS A 124 -2.59 -0.74 -20.06
CA HIS A 124 -4.03 -0.50 -20.18
C HIS A 124 -4.37 0.99 -20.40
N THR A 125 -3.81 1.58 -21.45
CA THR A 125 -4.10 2.97 -21.86
C THR A 125 -4.60 2.99 -23.30
N ASN A 126 -5.17 4.12 -23.71
CA ASN A 126 -5.67 4.30 -25.08
C ASN A 126 -4.57 4.14 -26.16
N THR A 127 -3.30 4.27 -25.78
CA THR A 127 -2.13 4.10 -26.66
C THR A 127 -1.29 2.87 -26.29
N GLY A 128 -1.74 2.06 -25.33
CA GLY A 128 -1.00 0.93 -24.81
C GLY A 128 -1.14 -0.35 -25.63
N ILE A 129 -0.33 -1.36 -25.31
CA ILE A 129 -0.22 -2.61 -26.08
C ILE A 129 -1.52 -3.44 -26.10
N VAL A 130 -2.42 -3.20 -25.14
CA VAL A 130 -3.70 -3.91 -25.00
C VAL A 130 -4.87 -3.16 -25.67
N GLY A 131 -4.61 -1.97 -26.23
CA GLY A 131 -5.61 -1.15 -26.90
C GLY A 131 -6.80 -0.78 -26.00
N THR A 132 -8.02 -0.94 -26.51
CA THR A 132 -9.25 -0.57 -25.78
C THR A 132 -9.79 -1.65 -24.84
N ALA A 133 -9.10 -2.80 -24.72
CA ALA A 133 -9.50 -3.87 -23.81
C ALA A 133 -9.22 -3.44 -22.35
N MET A 134 -10.30 -3.04 -21.65
CA MET A 134 -10.27 -2.42 -20.31
C MET A 134 -9.34 -1.20 -20.26
N LEU A 135 -9.88 -0.05 -20.67
CA LEU A 135 -9.17 1.22 -20.59
C LEU A 135 -9.14 1.73 -19.15
N TYR A 136 -7.94 2.08 -18.70
CA TYR A 136 -7.73 2.79 -17.45
C TYR A 136 -7.18 4.18 -17.75
N SER A 137 -7.80 5.19 -17.14
CA SER A 137 -7.36 6.58 -17.18
C SER A 137 -7.32 7.13 -15.77
N ALA A 138 -6.14 7.59 -15.33
CA ALA A 138 -6.02 8.26 -14.04
C ALA A 138 -6.85 9.56 -13.95
N ALA A 139 -7.28 10.12 -15.07
CA ALA A 139 -8.07 11.36 -15.14
C ALA A 139 -9.59 11.14 -15.29
N ASP A 140 -10.04 9.91 -15.57
CA ASP A 140 -11.46 9.59 -15.77
C ASP A 140 -11.88 8.43 -14.87
N ASP A 141 -12.38 8.78 -13.68
CA ASP A 141 -12.79 7.82 -12.66
C ASP A 141 -14.01 7.00 -13.08
N ALA A 142 -15.01 7.66 -13.66
CA ALA A 142 -16.26 7.02 -14.06
C ALA A 142 -16.03 6.05 -15.23
N GLY A 143 -15.26 6.48 -16.24
CA GLY A 143 -14.90 5.62 -17.37
C GLY A 143 -14.02 4.43 -16.95
N SER A 144 -13.03 4.67 -16.08
CA SER A 144 -12.17 3.60 -15.56
C SER A 144 -12.95 2.61 -14.70
N HIS A 145 -13.87 3.10 -13.86
CA HIS A 145 -14.73 2.26 -13.04
C HIS A 145 -15.63 1.38 -13.89
N ALA A 146 -16.29 1.94 -14.91
CA ALA A 146 -17.13 1.20 -15.85
C ALA A 146 -16.33 0.12 -16.60
N ALA A 147 -15.11 0.47 -17.06
CA ALA A 147 -14.24 -0.48 -17.76
C ALA A 147 -13.78 -1.64 -16.85
N VAL A 148 -13.43 -1.34 -15.60
CA VAL A 148 -12.96 -2.35 -14.63
C VAL A 148 -14.10 -3.23 -14.14
N THR A 149 -15.26 -2.66 -13.85
CA THR A 149 -16.46 -3.43 -13.47
C THR A 149 -16.98 -4.33 -14.59
N ALA A 150 -16.75 -3.99 -15.86
CA ALA A 150 -17.03 -4.91 -16.97
C ALA A 150 -16.18 -6.21 -16.92
N GLN A 151 -15.12 -6.26 -16.09
CA GLN A 151 -14.26 -7.43 -15.90
C GLN A 151 -14.53 -8.19 -14.59
N VAL A 152 -15.52 -7.77 -13.80
CA VAL A 152 -15.86 -8.41 -12.52
C VAL A 152 -17.09 -9.29 -12.64
N ASN A 153 -17.12 -10.37 -11.87
CA ASN A 153 -18.28 -11.22 -11.69
C ASN A 153 -18.80 -11.00 -10.26
N LEU A 154 -19.94 -10.30 -10.13
CA LEU A 154 -20.54 -10.01 -8.82
C LEU A 154 -21.16 -11.25 -8.16
N ALA A 155 -21.52 -12.28 -8.94
CA ALA A 155 -22.09 -13.51 -8.42
C ALA A 155 -21.00 -14.48 -7.92
N ASP A 156 -19.81 -14.42 -8.52
CA ASP A 156 -18.62 -15.17 -8.09
C ASP A 156 -17.38 -14.27 -8.18
N PRO A 157 -17.09 -13.50 -7.11
CA PRO A 157 -15.98 -12.56 -7.12
C PRO A 157 -14.64 -13.18 -7.49
N ALA A 158 -14.35 -14.41 -7.03
CA ALA A 158 -13.09 -15.09 -7.28
C ALA A 158 -12.91 -15.49 -8.75
N ALA A 159 -14.00 -15.72 -9.48
CA ALA A 159 -13.99 -16.01 -10.91
C ALA A 159 -13.90 -14.76 -11.81
N SER A 160 -13.78 -13.56 -11.23
CA SER A 160 -13.65 -12.31 -12.00
C SER A 160 -12.43 -12.34 -12.91
N ASN A 161 -12.61 -11.97 -14.19
CA ASN A 161 -11.52 -11.86 -15.16
C ASN A 161 -10.41 -10.93 -14.65
N LEU A 162 -10.78 -9.85 -13.94
CA LEU A 162 -9.86 -8.95 -13.28
C LEU A 162 -8.87 -9.69 -12.36
N LEU A 163 -9.38 -10.54 -11.45
CA LEU A 163 -8.55 -11.29 -10.50
C LEU A 163 -7.77 -12.42 -11.18
N VAL A 164 -8.42 -13.17 -12.07
CA VAL A 164 -7.78 -14.29 -12.79
C VAL A 164 -6.60 -13.81 -13.62
N LYS A 165 -6.76 -12.70 -14.35
CA LYS A 165 -5.68 -12.14 -15.19
C LYS A 165 -4.61 -11.43 -14.34
N ALA A 166 -4.99 -10.69 -13.31
CA ALA A 166 -4.02 -10.03 -12.43
C ALA A 166 -3.17 -11.02 -11.62
N ALA A 167 -3.63 -12.26 -11.43
CA ALA A 167 -2.82 -13.35 -10.88
C ALA A 167 -1.89 -14.02 -11.91
N GLY A 168 -1.86 -13.56 -13.16
CA GLY A 168 -1.06 -14.15 -14.25
C GLY A 168 -1.76 -15.31 -14.96
N GLY A 169 -3.02 -15.58 -14.63
CA GLY A 169 -3.84 -16.56 -15.33
C GLY A 169 -4.32 -16.06 -16.70
N ALA A 170 -4.98 -16.95 -17.44
CA ALA A 170 -5.59 -16.65 -18.74
C ALA A 170 -4.65 -16.00 -19.78
N GLY A 171 -3.35 -16.28 -19.70
CA GLY A 171 -2.35 -15.75 -20.64
C GLY A 171 -2.15 -14.25 -20.55
N HIS A 172 -2.33 -13.63 -19.37
CA HIS A 172 -2.10 -12.20 -19.19
C HIS A 172 -0.62 -11.86 -19.40
N GLY A 173 -0.30 -11.24 -20.56
CA GLY A 173 1.07 -10.92 -20.95
C GLY A 173 1.81 -9.95 -20.02
N GLY A 174 1.08 -9.24 -19.14
CA GLY A 174 1.64 -8.41 -18.07
C GLY A 174 2.09 -9.20 -16.84
N GLY A 175 2.01 -10.54 -16.85
CA GLY A 175 2.33 -11.39 -15.72
C GLY A 175 1.26 -11.36 -14.63
N GLY A 176 1.65 -11.69 -13.40
CA GLY A 176 0.75 -11.79 -12.24
C GLY A 176 1.09 -10.82 -11.12
N PRO A 177 0.84 -9.50 -11.28
CA PRO A 177 1.15 -8.51 -10.25
C PRO A 177 0.35 -8.69 -8.95
N TRP A 178 -0.82 -9.32 -9.01
CA TRP A 178 -1.68 -9.61 -7.86
C TRP A 178 -1.84 -11.13 -7.71
N PRO A 179 -0.88 -11.82 -7.07
CA PRO A 179 -1.00 -13.25 -6.83
C PRO A 179 -2.26 -13.56 -6.00
N ALA A 180 -2.88 -14.71 -6.27
CA ALA A 180 -4.06 -15.16 -5.55
C ALA A 180 -3.82 -15.18 -4.03
N GLY A 181 -4.75 -14.62 -3.25
CA GLY A 181 -4.61 -14.49 -1.79
C GLY A 181 -3.66 -13.38 -1.32
N GLY A 182 -3.00 -12.65 -2.23
CA GLY A 182 -2.23 -11.46 -1.90
C GLY A 182 -3.13 -10.29 -1.45
N ALA A 183 -2.53 -9.28 -0.82
CA ALA A 183 -3.26 -8.14 -0.26
C ALA A 183 -4.08 -7.39 -1.34
N ALA A 184 -3.46 -7.07 -2.49
CA ALA A 184 -4.16 -6.40 -3.59
C ALA A 184 -5.34 -7.23 -4.15
N ALA A 185 -5.13 -8.53 -4.34
CA ALA A 185 -6.19 -9.45 -4.78
C ALA A 185 -7.33 -9.52 -3.76
N THR A 186 -7.01 -9.52 -2.46
CA THR A 186 -7.97 -9.53 -1.35
C THR A 186 -8.79 -8.25 -1.30
N THR A 187 -8.16 -7.07 -1.40
CA THR A 187 -8.84 -5.77 -1.45
C THR A 187 -9.80 -5.69 -2.64
N VAL A 188 -9.35 -6.14 -3.82
CA VAL A 188 -10.19 -6.15 -5.02
C VAL A 188 -11.35 -7.14 -4.88
N GLN A 189 -11.12 -8.31 -4.30
CA GLN A 189 -12.19 -9.28 -4.04
C GLN A 189 -13.23 -8.74 -3.05
N GLN A 190 -12.81 -8.02 -2.00
CA GLN A 190 -13.70 -7.37 -1.05
C GLN A 190 -14.53 -6.26 -1.72
N TRP A 191 -13.89 -5.43 -2.57
CA TRP A 191 -14.58 -4.42 -3.37
C TRP A 191 -15.64 -5.03 -4.29
N ILE A 192 -15.31 -6.10 -5.00
CA ILE A 192 -16.26 -6.82 -5.88
C ILE A 192 -17.41 -7.39 -5.06
N THR A 193 -17.12 -8.00 -3.90
CA THR A 193 -18.13 -8.54 -2.99
C THR A 193 -19.07 -7.45 -2.45
N ALA A 194 -18.56 -6.22 -2.27
CA ALA A 194 -19.35 -5.06 -1.87
C ALA A 194 -20.20 -4.45 -3.00
N GLY A 195 -20.25 -5.08 -4.18
CA GLY A 195 -20.98 -4.56 -5.34
C GLY A 195 -20.15 -3.62 -6.22
N ALA A 196 -18.83 -3.61 -6.04
CA ALA A 196 -17.89 -2.80 -6.78
C ALA A 196 -18.23 -1.28 -6.77
N PRO A 197 -18.43 -0.65 -5.59
CA PRO A 197 -18.84 0.75 -5.50
C PRO A 197 -17.76 1.70 -6.06
N LEU A 198 -18.20 2.79 -6.70
CA LEU A 198 -17.30 3.84 -7.19
C LEU A 198 -16.64 4.62 -6.03
N GLN A 199 -17.47 5.00 -5.05
CA GLN A 199 -17.16 5.71 -3.80
C GLN A 199 -18.07 5.22 -2.68
#